data_AF-M4MFP0-F1
#
_entry.id   AF-M4MFP0-F1
#
_cell.length_a   1.000
_cell.length_b   1.000
_cell.length_c   1.000
_cell.angle_alpha   90.00
_cell.angle_beta   90.00
_cell.angle_gamma   90.00
#
_symmetry.space_group_name_H-M   'P 1'
#
loop_
_entity.id
_entity.type
_entity.pdbx_description
1 polymer ?
#
loop_
_entity_poly.entity_id
_entity_poly.type
_entity_poly.pdbx_seq_one_letter_code
_entity_poly.pdbx_strand_id
1 'polypeptide(L)'
;WIFPSNRWDSVYALKNETMDQFKSVQNGQVYDNQGSGSNAWFEQRYAEYDVVGLDMCELVNAANPFTAPHKRRWFRNIFTEPIGDLPAMQRPEELTQPYVPQGAECEALTVEDFSAAVSSSGKMATALAAILSIMYLL
;
A
#
# COMPACT_ATOMS: atom_id res chain seq x y z
N TRP A 1 2.24 -14.86 2.85
CA TRP A 1 3.56 -14.95 3.52
C TRP A 1 4.55 -14.17 2.70
N ILE A 2 5.41 -13.36 3.34
CA ILE A 2 6.49 -12.64 2.66
C ILE A 2 7.76 -13.50 2.70
N PHE A 3 8.19 -13.96 1.54
CA PHE A 3 9.46 -14.64 1.30
C PHE A 3 10.50 -13.59 0.89
N PRO A 4 11.48 -13.27 1.75
CA PRO A 4 12.35 -12.10 1.56
C PRO A 4 13.48 -12.34 0.55
N SER A 5 13.17 -12.93 -0.61
CA SER A 5 14.12 -13.19 -1.69
C SER A 5 13.44 -13.48 -3.03
N ASN A 6 14.10 -13.21 -4.15
CA ASN A 6 13.64 -13.63 -5.47
C ASN A 6 13.98 -15.10 -5.81
N ARG A 7 14.63 -15.82 -4.88
CA ARG A 7 15.15 -17.18 -5.10
C ARG A 7 14.15 -18.30 -4.82
N TRP A 8 12.86 -18.01 -4.90
CA TRP A 8 11.78 -18.93 -4.53
C TRP A 8 11.98 -20.33 -5.12
N ASP A 9 12.16 -20.44 -6.43
CA ASP A 9 12.25 -21.73 -7.12
C ASP A 9 13.37 -22.61 -6.57
N SER A 10 14.54 -22.02 -6.31
CA SER A 10 15.70 -22.75 -5.78
C SER A 10 15.47 -23.24 -4.34
N VAL A 11 14.75 -22.48 -3.53
CA VAL A 11 14.45 -22.85 -2.13
C VAL A 11 13.33 -23.88 -2.10
N TYR A 12 12.29 -23.68 -2.90
CA TYR A 12 11.17 -24.60 -3.02
C TYR A 12 11.63 -25.98 -3.51
N ALA A 13 12.53 -26.05 -4.50
CA ALA A 13 13.11 -27.31 -4.97
C ALA A 13 13.83 -28.11 -3.85
N LEU A 14 14.37 -27.44 -2.84
CA LEU A 14 15.10 -28.06 -1.72
C LEU A 14 14.23 -28.35 -0.51
N LYS A 15 13.09 -27.67 -0.37
CA LYS A 15 12.30 -27.60 0.88
C LYS A 15 10.80 -27.76 0.65
N ASN A 16 10.36 -28.21 -0.53
CA ASN A 16 8.96 -28.37 -0.88
C ASN A 16 8.15 -29.14 0.17
N GLU A 17 8.66 -30.26 0.68
CA GLU A 17 7.96 -31.06 1.70
C GLU A 17 7.54 -30.24 2.94
N THR A 18 8.41 -29.33 3.39
CA THR A 18 8.09 -28.43 4.51
C THR A 18 7.21 -27.26 4.05
N MET A 19 7.53 -26.67 2.91
CA MET A 19 6.85 -25.47 2.41
C MET A 19 5.40 -25.74 1.99
N ASP A 20 5.11 -26.94 1.48
CA ASP A 20 3.77 -27.39 1.11
C ASP A 20 2.83 -27.50 2.32
N GLN A 21 3.37 -27.50 3.55
CA GLN A 21 2.56 -27.46 4.78
C GLN A 21 2.03 -26.05 5.08
N PHE A 22 2.59 -25.00 4.49
CA PHE A 22 2.18 -23.63 4.75
C PHE A 22 0.91 -23.26 3.98
N LYS A 23 -0.10 -22.73 4.69
CA LYS A 23 -1.35 -22.27 4.07
C LYS A 23 -1.15 -21.22 2.99
N SER A 24 -0.16 -20.34 3.16
CA SER A 24 0.20 -19.34 2.16
C SER A 24 0.66 -19.97 0.84
N VAL A 25 1.38 -21.09 0.89
CA VAL A 25 1.84 -21.83 -0.30
C VAL A 25 0.67 -22.55 -0.95
N GLN A 26 -0.11 -23.28 -0.16
CA GLN A 26 -1.32 -23.98 -0.62
C GLN A 26 -2.31 -23.05 -1.33
N ASN A 27 -2.44 -21.81 -0.84
CA ASN A 27 -3.38 -20.82 -1.37
C ASN A 27 -2.80 -19.91 -2.47
N GLY A 28 -1.54 -20.10 -2.89
CA GLY A 28 -0.91 -19.22 -3.88
C GLY A 28 -0.68 -17.78 -3.38
N GLN A 29 -0.57 -17.59 -2.07
CA GLN A 29 -0.42 -16.29 -1.39
C GLN A 29 0.99 -16.13 -0.78
N VAL A 30 1.99 -16.38 -1.61
CA VAL A 30 3.38 -16.08 -1.27
C VAL A 30 3.82 -14.87 -2.07
N TYR A 31 4.49 -13.96 -1.37
CA TYR A 31 4.93 -12.70 -1.93
C TYR A 31 6.41 -12.53 -1.66
N ASP A 32 7.15 -11.95 -2.60
CA ASP A 32 8.53 -11.53 -2.35
C ASP A 32 8.69 -10.02 -2.50
N ASN A 33 9.81 -9.49 -2.01
CA ASN A 33 10.15 -8.06 -2.10
C ASN A 33 11.44 -7.80 -2.91
N GLN A 34 12.03 -8.84 -3.50
CA GLN A 34 13.31 -8.76 -4.23
C GLN A 34 13.19 -9.10 -5.71
N GLY A 35 12.07 -9.70 -6.11
CA GLY A 35 11.71 -10.04 -7.48
C GLY A 35 10.77 -9.03 -8.12
N SER A 36 10.33 -7.99 -7.40
CA SER A 36 9.47 -6.91 -7.90
C SER A 36 10.12 -5.99 -8.95
N GLY A 37 11.32 -6.33 -9.46
CA GLY A 37 12.04 -5.57 -10.48
C GLY A 37 12.65 -4.27 -9.97
N SER A 38 12.43 -3.15 -10.68
CA SER A 38 12.98 -1.82 -10.37
C SER A 38 12.66 -1.30 -8.98
N ASN A 39 11.67 -1.90 -8.32
CA ASN A 39 11.24 -1.60 -6.97
C ASN A 39 11.63 -2.73 -5.99
N ALA A 40 12.66 -3.52 -6.28
CA ALA A 40 13.20 -4.46 -5.30
C ALA A 40 13.71 -3.67 -4.08
N TRP A 41 13.47 -4.18 -2.87
CA TRP A 41 13.81 -3.52 -1.60
C TRP A 41 15.30 -3.19 -1.43
N PHE A 42 16.19 -3.76 -2.25
CA PHE A 42 17.63 -3.56 -2.14
C PHE A 42 18.08 -2.27 -2.86
N GLU A 43 18.65 -1.36 -2.07
CA GLU A 43 19.47 -0.20 -2.47
C GLU A 43 18.77 1.05 -2.98
N GLN A 44 17.44 1.18 -2.87
CA GLN A 44 16.77 2.43 -3.21
C GLN A 44 16.00 3.03 -2.03
N ARG A 45 16.17 4.35 -1.86
CA ARG A 45 15.54 5.18 -0.81
C ARG A 45 14.03 5.39 -1.04
N TYR A 46 13.44 4.67 -2.00
CA TYR A 46 12.09 4.88 -2.53
C TYR A 46 10.97 4.10 -1.85
N ALA A 47 11.27 3.12 -0.99
CA ALA A 47 10.22 2.40 -0.29
C ALA A 47 9.57 3.28 0.79
N GLU A 48 8.59 4.09 0.38
CA GLU A 48 7.79 4.92 1.28
C GLU A 48 7.01 4.01 2.25
N TYR A 49 7.22 4.19 3.56
CA TYR A 49 6.67 3.28 4.57
C TYR A 49 5.14 3.22 4.57
N ASP A 50 4.48 4.33 4.23
CA ASP A 50 3.04 4.41 4.04
C ASP A 50 2.59 3.56 2.85
N VAL A 51 3.30 3.62 1.72
CA VAL A 51 3.02 2.79 0.54
C VAL A 51 3.25 1.30 0.83
N VAL A 52 4.32 0.95 1.55
CA VAL A 52 4.54 -0.43 2.01
C VAL A 52 3.44 -0.88 2.97
N GLY A 53 2.94 0.03 3.81
CA GLY A 53 1.78 -0.21 4.67
C GLY A 53 0.50 -0.47 3.86
N LEU A 54 0.24 0.35 2.83
CA LEU A 54 -0.90 0.19 1.93
C LEU A 54 -0.82 -1.11 1.12
N ASP A 55 0.37 -1.49 0.66
CA ASP A 55 0.63 -2.80 0.06
C ASP A 55 0.22 -3.92 1.02
N MET A 56 0.62 -3.83 2.30
CA MET A 56 0.21 -4.83 3.28
C MET A 56 -1.29 -4.86 3.52
N CYS A 57 -1.94 -3.69 3.57
CA CYS A 57 -3.40 -3.62 3.69
C CYS A 57 -4.09 -4.31 2.50
N GLU A 58 -3.58 -4.15 1.28
CA GLU A 58 -4.08 -4.87 0.11
C GLU A 58 -3.89 -6.40 0.26
N LEU A 59 -2.69 -6.84 0.64
CA LEU A 59 -2.36 -8.26 0.79
C LEU A 59 -3.22 -9.02 1.81
N VAL A 60 -3.56 -8.36 2.91
CA VAL A 60 -4.38 -8.94 3.99
C VAL A 60 -5.87 -8.63 3.84
N ASN A 61 -6.27 -8.04 2.71
CA ASN A 61 -7.64 -7.63 2.41
C ASN A 61 -8.25 -6.69 3.47
N ALA A 62 -7.43 -5.76 3.95
CA ALA A 62 -7.78 -4.69 4.89
C ALA A 62 -7.63 -3.29 4.26
N ALA A 63 -7.59 -3.20 2.93
CA ALA A 63 -7.60 -1.93 2.23
C ALA A 63 -8.88 -1.13 2.52
N ASN A 64 -8.77 0.20 2.57
CA ASN A 64 -9.92 1.06 2.80
C ASN A 64 -10.90 0.98 1.60
N PRO A 65 -12.16 0.56 1.82
CA PRO A 65 -13.13 0.38 0.73
C PRO A 65 -13.69 1.71 0.19
N PHE A 66 -13.49 2.83 0.89
CA PHE A 66 -14.03 4.14 0.51
C PHE A 66 -13.08 4.98 -0.35
N THR A 67 -11.85 4.51 -0.56
CA THR A 67 -10.84 5.18 -1.38
C THR A 67 -10.57 4.39 -2.66
N ALA A 68 -9.90 5.02 -3.63
CA ALA A 68 -9.42 4.32 -4.80
C ALA A 68 -8.60 3.08 -4.38
N PRO A 69 -8.80 1.91 -5.02
CA PRO A 69 -8.05 0.71 -4.69
C PRO A 69 -6.54 0.94 -4.81
N HIS A 70 -5.83 0.69 -3.73
CA HIS A 70 -4.38 0.75 -3.73
C HIS A 70 -3.80 -0.33 -4.65
N LYS A 71 -2.86 0.04 -5.52
CA LYS A 71 -2.13 -0.91 -6.34
C LYS A 71 -0.80 -1.22 -5.66
N ARG A 72 -0.63 -2.48 -5.28
CA ARG A 72 0.59 -3.01 -4.66
C ARG A 72 1.83 -2.74 -5.54
N ARG A 73 2.92 -2.29 -4.91
CA ARG A 73 4.18 -1.87 -5.60
C ARG A 73 5.42 -2.68 -5.21
N TRP A 74 5.53 -3.06 -3.95
CA TRP A 74 6.75 -3.58 -3.32
C TRP A 74 6.73 -5.08 -3.15
N PHE A 75 5.59 -5.64 -2.74
CA PHE A 75 5.44 -7.08 -2.65
C PHE A 75 4.99 -7.60 -4.01
N ARG A 76 5.57 -8.69 -4.52
CA ARG A 76 5.20 -9.38 -5.77
C ARG A 76 4.62 -10.75 -5.43
N ASN A 77 3.47 -11.12 -5.97
CA ASN A 77 2.96 -12.48 -5.88
C ASN A 77 3.77 -13.39 -6.80
N ILE A 78 4.49 -14.35 -6.21
CA ILE A 78 5.43 -15.19 -6.95
C ILE A 78 4.77 -16.11 -7.99
N PHE A 79 3.47 -16.42 -7.82
CA PHE A 79 2.74 -17.36 -8.66
C PHE A 79 2.07 -16.69 -9.84
N THR A 80 1.72 -15.41 -9.70
CA THR A 80 0.88 -14.68 -10.67
C THR A 80 1.59 -13.52 -11.35
N GLU A 81 2.69 -13.03 -10.78
CA GLU A 81 3.43 -11.89 -11.30
C GLU A 81 4.86 -12.30 -11.66
N PRO A 82 5.36 -11.95 -12.85
CA PRO A 82 6.72 -12.30 -13.27
C PRO A 82 7.77 -11.52 -12.47
N ILE A 83 9.00 -12.05 -12.42
CA ILE A 83 10.13 -11.27 -11.88
C ILE A 83 10.30 -10.03 -12.75
N GLY A 84 10.28 -8.86 -12.14
CA GLY A 84 10.54 -7.61 -12.84
C GLY A 84 12.03 -7.43 -13.13
N ASP A 85 12.34 -6.52 -14.06
CA ASP A 85 13.73 -6.19 -14.36
C ASP A 85 14.29 -5.22 -13.32
N LEU A 86 15.47 -5.52 -12.77
CA LEU A 86 16.28 -4.50 -12.10
C LEU A 86 16.76 -3.54 -13.20
N PRO A 87 16.60 -2.21 -13.06
CA PRO A 87 17.27 -1.28 -13.95
C PRO A 87 18.75 -1.60 -13.90
N ALA A 88 19.42 -1.57 -15.06
CA ALA A 88 20.87 -1.70 -15.14
C ALA A 88 21.51 -0.81 -14.06
N MET A 89 22.63 -1.22 -13.45
CA MET A 89 23.37 -0.47 -12.41
C MET A 89 23.63 0.98 -12.80
N GLN A 90 22.61 1.80 -12.69
CA GLN A 90 22.65 3.22 -12.61
C GLN A 90 22.68 3.39 -11.11
N ARG A 91 23.85 3.69 -10.55
CA ARG A 91 23.88 4.43 -9.30
C ARG A 91 23.15 5.72 -9.65
N PRO A 92 21.86 5.87 -9.33
CA PRO A 92 21.13 7.03 -9.81
C PRO A 92 21.79 8.23 -9.13
N GLU A 93 21.98 9.33 -9.87
CA GLU A 93 22.34 10.62 -9.25
C GLU A 93 21.34 10.96 -8.11
N GLU A 94 20.15 10.37 -8.15
CA GLU A 94 19.12 10.46 -7.13
C GLU A 94 19.52 9.96 -5.71
N LEU A 95 20.52 9.08 -5.54
CA LEU A 95 21.06 8.81 -4.19
C LEU A 95 21.67 10.05 -3.52
N THR A 96 22.11 11.04 -4.31
CA THR A 96 22.63 12.32 -3.80
C THR A 96 21.54 13.40 -3.73
N GLN A 97 20.34 13.14 -4.26
CA GLN A 97 19.24 14.09 -4.23
C GLN A 97 18.42 13.99 -2.93
N PRO A 98 17.85 15.11 -2.45
CA PRO A 98 16.87 15.08 -1.37
C PRO A 98 15.65 14.24 -1.77
N TYR A 99 15.19 13.38 -0.86
CA TYR A 99 13.94 12.65 -1.05
C TYR A 99 12.75 13.61 -1.07
N VAL A 100 11.92 13.53 -2.11
CA VAL A 100 10.67 14.29 -2.27
C VAL A 100 9.51 13.29 -2.26
N PRO A 101 8.70 13.21 -1.19
CA PRO A 101 7.57 12.27 -1.14
C PRO A 101 6.49 12.62 -2.17
N GLN A 102 5.71 11.63 -2.63
CA GLN A 102 4.61 11.84 -3.60
C GLN A 102 3.45 12.73 -3.09
N GLY A 103 3.54 13.28 -1.88
CA GLY A 103 2.63 14.30 -1.32
C GLY A 103 3.33 15.57 -0.85
N ALA A 104 4.58 15.83 -1.27
CA ALA A 104 5.32 17.04 -0.91
C ALA A 104 4.74 18.31 -1.56
N GLU A 105 4.05 18.16 -2.68
CA GLU A 105 3.35 19.25 -3.35
C GLU A 105 2.08 19.60 -2.57
N CYS A 106 2.26 20.45 -1.56
CA CYS A 106 1.18 21.03 -0.79
C CYS A 106 0.82 22.40 -1.37
N GLU A 107 -0.45 22.62 -1.66
CA GLU A 107 -0.98 23.97 -1.88
C GLU A 107 -1.36 24.59 -0.52
N ALA A 108 -1.13 25.89 -0.38
CA ALA A 108 -1.55 26.60 0.82
C ALA A 108 -3.08 26.59 0.89
N LEU A 109 -3.64 26.11 2.01
CA LEU A 109 -5.07 26.15 2.23
C LEU A 109 -5.57 27.59 2.14
N THR A 110 -6.57 27.81 1.29
CA THR A 110 -7.22 29.11 1.12
C THR A 110 -8.30 29.30 2.19
N VAL A 111 -8.73 30.54 2.41
CA VAL A 111 -9.83 30.85 3.33
C VAL A 111 -11.13 30.12 2.93
N GLU A 112 -11.29 29.83 1.63
CA GLU A 112 -12.44 29.13 1.06
C GLU A 112 -12.46 27.65 1.46
N ASP A 113 -11.30 27.00 1.56
CA ASP A 113 -11.16 25.61 2.02
C ASP A 113 -11.62 25.43 3.48
N PHE A 114 -11.31 26.41 4.34
CA PHE A 114 -11.78 26.43 5.73
C PHE A 114 -13.29 26.66 5.82
N SER A 115 -13.87 27.45 4.91
CA SER A 115 -15.31 27.71 4.87
C SER A 115 -16.10 26.48 4.42
N ALA A 116 -15.55 25.69 3.50
CA ALA A 116 -16.16 24.46 3.00
C ALA A 116 -16.17 23.36 4.08
N ALA A 117 -15.10 23.25 4.87
CA ALA A 117 -15.05 22.31 5.99
C ALA A 117 -16.11 22.63 7.06
N VAL A 118 -16.31 23.91 7.40
CA VAL A 118 -17.34 24.36 8.34
C VAL A 118 -18.76 24.12 7.81
N SER A 119 -18.98 24.29 6.50
CA SER A 119 -20.26 23.98 5.83
C SER A 119 -20.63 22.49 5.92
N SER A 120 -19.65 21.59 5.83
CA SER A 120 -19.88 20.14 5.98
C SER A 120 -20.23 19.73 7.42
N SER A 121 -19.57 20.33 8.41
CA SER A 121 -19.83 20.10 9.84
C SER A 121 -21.15 20.70 10.30
N GLY A 122 -21.56 21.83 9.71
CA GLY A 122 -22.85 22.47 9.99
C GLY A 122 -24.06 21.61 9.58
N LYS A 123 -23.95 20.84 8.48
CA LYS A 123 -25.01 19.93 8.02
C LYS A 123 -25.22 18.74 8.97
N MET A 124 -24.17 18.28 9.65
CA MET A 124 -24.27 17.19 10.62
C MET A 124 -25.02 17.63 11.89
N ALA A 125 -24.78 18.86 12.35
CA ALA A 125 -25.48 19.43 13.50
C ALA A 125 -26.98 19.66 13.23
N THR A 126 -27.36 20.05 12.02
CA THR A 126 -28.79 20.24 11.67
C THR A 126 -29.55 18.91 11.54
N ALA A 127 -28.90 17.86 11.04
CA ALA A 127 -29.50 16.53 10.95
C ALA A 127 -29.77 15.90 12.32
N LEU A 128 -28.86 16.06 13.29
CA LEU A 128 -29.05 15.60 14.67
C LEU A 128 -30.19 16.35 15.39
N ALA A 129 -30.32 17.67 15.18
CA ALA A 129 -31.40 18.46 15.76
C ALA A 129 -32.79 18.09 15.20
N ALA A 130 -32.88 17.73 13.92
CA ALA A 130 -34.11 17.26 13.29
C ALA A 130 -34.54 15.88 13.81
N ILE A 131 -33.59 14.95 14.03
CA ILE A 131 -33.88 13.61 14.56
C ILE A 131 -34.32 13.68 16.03
N LEU A 132 -33.68 14.53 16.85
CA LEU A 132 -34.05 14.75 18.25
C LEU A 132 -35.43 15.39 18.42
N SER A 133 -35.86 16.24 17.47
CA SER A 133 -37.19 16.87 17.51
C SER A 133 -38.32 15.91 17.13
N ILE A 134 -38.05 14.91 16.28
CA ILE A 134 -39.03 13.88 15.91
C ILE A 134 -39.25 12.89 17.06
N MET A 135 -38.23 12.61 17.87
CA MET A 135 -38.35 11.74 19.06
C MET A 135 -39.12 12.36 20.23
N TYR A 136 -39.37 13.68 20.22
CA TYR A 136 -40.16 14.37 21.25
C TYR A 136 -41.64 14.53 20.87
N LEU A 137 -42.05 14.06 19.70
CA LEU A 137 -43.41 14.17 19.15
C LEU A 137 -44.09 12.81 18.89
N LEU A 138 -43.49 11.71 19.38
CA LEU A 138 -44.08 10.36 19.49
C LEU A 138 -44.09 9.94 20.95
#